data_AF-A0A7K4S9L0-F1
#
_entry.id   AF-A0A7K4S9L0-F1
#
_cell.length_a   1.000
_cell.length_b   1.000
_cell.length_c   1.000
_cell.angle_alpha   90.00
_cell.angle_beta   90.00
_cell.angle_gamma   90.00
#
_symmetry.space_group_name_H-M   'P 1'
#
loop_
_entity.id
_entity.type
_entity.pdbx_description
1 polymer ?
#
loop_
_entity_poly.entity_id
_entity_poly.type
_entity_poly.pdbx_seq_one_letter_code
_entity_poly.pdbx_strand_id
1 'polypeptide(L)'
;EGLIEFYDSFKDMFEFFCKNTTIHGTIRLVCSGSNRMKTAFWTLLFLASFGMLYWQFALMFNQYWGYPVVLTMSMHSEPKMFPAITICNLDPYRFELVSEHLVQLDHMAEESITFLYGVNTSASLFHMNEKNVYIKDLSNIGNLSRSSFKLSRNFSLLRMPNHSNVSGKKHYSVGFRLCNATGGNCFYKTYSSGMDAILEWYRFHYMNIMSQLPVIINISDHEEQIEDMVYSCQYDGEPCRPGDYIHFHHPVFGSCYTFNSKGTDSFWTATKPGIPYGLSLILRAEQKDHIPLLSTVAGVKVMIHNHNQTPFLEHEGFDIRPGIATTIGIQQDEVNRLGGNYGKCTTDGSDVNVKLLYNNSYTLQACLHSCFQHIMVRKCGCGYYYYPLPPGAEYCDYNKQPAWGHCFYQLYNRLRNHHLNCFDQCPKPCR
;
A
#
# COMPACT_ATOMS: atom_id res chain seq x y z
N GLU A 1 72.47 8.91 -8.51
CA GLU A 1 72.35 10.38 -8.52
C GLU A 1 71.06 10.74 -9.24
N GLY A 2 70.16 11.43 -8.56
CA GLY A 2 68.90 11.89 -9.13
C GLY A 2 69.19 13.04 -10.09
N LEU A 3 69.11 12.77 -11.39
CA LEU A 3 68.98 13.81 -12.40
C LEU A 3 67.53 14.31 -12.34
N ILE A 4 67.29 15.36 -11.55
CA ILE A 4 66.19 16.28 -11.84
C ILE A 4 66.66 17.03 -13.11
N GLU A 5 66.42 16.45 -14.28
CA GLU A 5 66.59 17.15 -15.55
C GLU A 5 65.58 18.30 -15.58
N PHE A 6 66.06 19.51 -15.28
CA PHE A 6 65.33 20.72 -15.64
C PHE A 6 65.40 20.86 -17.15
N TYR A 7 64.31 20.50 -17.84
CA TYR A 7 64.17 20.83 -19.26
C TYR A 7 64.01 22.35 -19.38
N ASP A 8 64.97 23.01 -20.05
CA ASP A 8 64.96 24.47 -20.25
C ASP A 8 63.80 24.94 -21.16
N SER A 9 63.16 24.02 -21.88
CA SER A 9 62.09 24.28 -22.84
C SER A 9 61.14 23.09 -22.95
N PHE A 10 59.84 23.37 -23.14
CA PHE A 10 58.82 22.35 -23.43
C PHE A 10 59.19 21.48 -24.64
N LYS A 11 59.93 22.05 -25.60
CA LYS A 11 60.39 21.35 -26.79
C LYS A 11 61.41 20.26 -26.47
N ASP A 12 62.35 20.52 -25.58
CA ASP A 12 63.42 19.59 -25.23
C ASP A 12 62.87 18.42 -24.39
N MET A 13 61.94 18.73 -23.47
CA MET A 13 61.16 17.74 -22.74
C MET A 13 60.34 16.83 -23.69
N PHE A 14 59.65 17.43 -24.66
CA PHE A 14 58.85 16.67 -25.62
C PHE A 14 59.72 15.82 -26.56
N GLU A 15 60.88 16.32 -26.97
CA GLU A 15 61.81 15.58 -27.82
C GLU A 15 62.46 14.40 -27.07
N PHE A 16 62.83 14.59 -25.80
CA PHE A 16 63.31 13.52 -24.92
C PHE A 16 62.23 12.46 -24.71
N PHE A 17 61.01 12.87 -24.35
CA PHE A 17 59.86 11.96 -24.20
C PHE A 17 59.60 11.17 -25.48
N CYS A 18 59.59 11.84 -26.63
CA CYS A 18 59.37 11.20 -27.93
C CYS A 18 60.46 10.18 -28.31
N LYS A 19 61.71 10.36 -27.86
CA LYS A 19 62.82 9.44 -28.14
C LYS A 19 62.86 8.25 -27.17
N ASN A 20 62.44 8.45 -25.93
CA ASN A 20 62.51 7.43 -24.87
C ASN A 20 61.19 6.69 -24.62
N THR A 21 60.09 7.13 -25.23
CA THR A 21 58.79 6.47 -25.14
C THR A 21 58.69 5.28 -26.10
N THR A 22 57.97 4.24 -25.68
CA THR A 22 57.66 3.07 -26.51
C THR A 22 56.51 3.34 -27.50
N ILE A 23 55.94 4.55 -27.49
CA ILE A 23 54.89 4.97 -28.42
C ILE A 23 55.51 5.18 -29.81
N HIS A 24 55.40 4.19 -30.68
CA HIS A 24 56.01 4.21 -32.02
C HIS A 24 55.61 5.41 -32.90
N GLY A 25 54.42 5.98 -32.68
CA GLY A 25 53.92 7.13 -33.44
C GLY A 25 54.70 8.42 -33.17
N THR A 26 55.16 8.65 -31.94
CA THR A 26 55.85 9.90 -31.54
C THR A 26 57.30 9.93 -31.99
N ILE A 27 57.99 8.78 -32.00
CA ILE A 27 59.35 8.63 -32.56
C ILE A 27 59.35 8.97 -34.06
N ARG A 28 58.37 8.46 -34.83
CA ARG A 28 58.27 8.70 -36.29
C ARG A 28 57.88 10.15 -36.61
N LEU A 29 57.13 10.82 -35.73
CA LEU A 29 56.75 12.22 -35.86
C LEU A 29 57.94 13.17 -35.68
N VAL A 30 58.84 12.86 -34.73
CA VAL A 30 60.07 13.63 -34.46
C VAL A 30 61.21 13.31 -35.46
N CYS A 31 61.38 12.04 -35.84
CA CYS A 31 62.46 11.63 -36.77
C CYS A 31 62.16 11.87 -38.27
N SER A 32 60.94 12.28 -38.65
CA SER A 32 60.55 12.51 -40.06
C SER A 32 60.72 13.96 -40.55
N GLY A 33 61.46 14.82 -39.84
CA GLY A 33 61.56 16.26 -40.14
C GLY A 33 62.02 16.65 -41.56
N SER A 34 62.69 15.74 -42.29
CA SER A 34 63.20 16.00 -43.65
C SER A 34 62.14 15.91 -44.76
N ASN A 35 61.03 15.18 -44.56
CA ASN A 35 60.03 14.96 -45.62
C ASN A 35 58.61 15.28 -45.13
N ARG A 36 58.09 16.45 -45.53
CA ARG A 36 56.83 17.03 -45.02
C ARG A 36 55.61 16.12 -45.22
N MET A 37 55.59 15.31 -46.29
CA MET A 37 54.48 14.40 -46.57
C MET A 37 54.44 13.21 -45.59
N LYS A 38 55.60 12.67 -45.22
CA LYS A 38 55.69 11.57 -44.23
C LYS A 38 55.32 12.07 -42.84
N THR A 39 55.76 13.27 -42.48
CA THR A 39 55.39 13.90 -41.21
C THR A 39 53.88 14.12 -41.14
N ALA A 40 53.25 14.64 -42.20
CA ALA A 40 51.80 14.84 -42.23
C ALA A 40 51.01 13.53 -42.08
N PHE A 41 51.46 12.45 -42.75
CA PHE A 41 50.85 11.13 -42.62
C PHE A 41 50.92 10.58 -41.19
N TRP A 42 52.09 10.62 -40.56
CA TRP A 42 52.26 10.13 -39.18
C TRP A 42 51.54 11.00 -38.14
N THR A 43 51.47 12.32 -38.35
CA THR A 43 50.67 13.22 -37.51
C THR A 43 49.17 12.92 -37.61
N LEU A 44 48.64 12.69 -38.82
CA LEU A 44 47.23 12.30 -39.00
C LEU A 44 46.93 10.97 -38.27
N LEU A 45 47.80 9.97 -38.43
CA LEU A 45 47.62 8.66 -37.82
C LEU A 45 47.72 8.75 -36.28
N PHE A 46 48.66 9.54 -35.76
CA PHE A 46 48.77 9.80 -34.32
C PHE A 46 47.52 10.50 -33.79
N LEU A 47 47.04 11.57 -34.44
CA LEU A 47 45.81 12.27 -34.07
C LEU A 47 44.59 11.36 -34.14
N ALA A 48 44.48 10.50 -35.15
CA ALA A 48 43.41 9.51 -35.25
C ALA A 48 43.47 8.48 -34.12
N SER A 49 44.66 7.98 -33.79
CA SER A 49 44.85 7.02 -32.68
C SER A 49 44.52 7.65 -31.32
N PHE A 50 44.91 8.90 -31.11
CA PHE A 50 44.59 9.67 -29.92
C PHE A 50 43.09 9.96 -29.86
N GLY A 51 42.47 10.34 -30.98
CA GLY A 51 41.02 10.52 -31.10
C GLY A 51 40.25 9.24 -30.74
N MET A 52 40.67 8.08 -31.26
CA MET A 52 40.08 6.79 -30.90
C MET A 52 40.26 6.47 -29.42
N LEU A 53 41.42 6.76 -28.84
CA LEU A 53 41.68 6.54 -27.42
C LEU A 53 40.78 7.40 -26.53
N TYR A 54 40.60 8.69 -26.82
CA TYR A 54 39.67 9.55 -26.08
C TYR A 54 38.21 9.12 -26.27
N TRP A 55 37.85 8.67 -27.47
CA TRP A 55 36.54 8.08 -27.73
C TRP A 55 36.31 6.84 -26.87
N GLN A 56 37.28 5.92 -26.80
CA GLN A 56 37.20 4.73 -25.95
C GLN A 56 37.14 5.08 -24.45
N PHE A 57 37.90 6.08 -24.00
CA PHE A 57 37.79 6.57 -22.63
C PHE A 57 36.41 7.15 -22.32
N ALA A 58 35.83 7.93 -23.24
CA ALA A 58 34.47 8.44 -23.08
C ALA A 58 33.45 7.29 -22.99
N LEU A 59 33.59 6.24 -23.81
CA LEU A 59 32.74 5.05 -23.73
C LEU A 59 32.88 4.32 -22.39
N MET A 60 34.11 4.07 -21.92
CA MET A 60 34.37 3.44 -20.62
C MET A 60 33.80 4.27 -19.47
N PHE A 61 33.96 5.60 -19.52
CA PHE A 61 33.45 6.50 -18.50
C PHE A 61 31.91 6.51 -18.47
N ASN A 62 31.28 6.55 -19.65
CA ASN A 62 29.83 6.41 -19.78
C ASN A 62 29.33 5.06 -19.26
N GLN A 63 30.06 3.97 -19.50
CA GLN A 63 29.71 2.64 -19.00
C GLN A 63 29.82 2.55 -17.47
N TYR A 64 30.88 3.14 -16.89
CA TYR A 64 31.07 3.16 -15.44
C TYR A 64 29.99 3.99 -14.74
N TRP A 65 29.69 5.19 -15.23
CA TRP A 65 28.65 6.07 -14.65
C TRP A 65 27.23 5.71 -15.06
N GLY A 66 27.06 4.76 -15.98
CA GLY A 66 25.76 4.22 -16.38
C GLY A 66 25.17 3.20 -15.40
N TYR A 67 25.97 2.71 -14.44
CA TYR A 67 25.57 1.70 -13.44
C TYR A 67 24.72 0.54 -14.00
N PRO A 68 25.16 -0.16 -15.07
CA PRO A 68 24.38 -1.23 -15.67
C PRO A 68 24.20 -2.41 -14.70
N VAL A 69 23.02 -3.04 -14.71
CA VAL A 69 22.67 -4.19 -13.87
C VAL A 69 22.42 -5.44 -14.72
N VAL A 70 22.74 -6.62 -14.18
CA VAL A 70 22.50 -7.92 -14.83
C VAL A 70 21.51 -8.73 -13.99
N LEU A 71 20.46 -9.26 -14.62
CA LEU A 71 19.50 -10.15 -13.97
C LEU A 71 20.05 -11.57 -13.93
N THR A 72 20.05 -12.18 -12.74
CA THR A 72 20.35 -13.60 -12.56
C THR A 72 19.11 -14.30 -12.01
N MET A 73 18.74 -15.43 -12.61
CA MET A 73 17.59 -16.23 -12.18
C MET A 73 18.10 -17.58 -11.69
N SER A 74 17.66 -17.97 -10.50
CA SER A 74 18.00 -19.25 -9.89
C SER A 74 16.75 -19.82 -9.21
N MET A 75 16.64 -21.14 -9.20
CA MET A 75 15.56 -21.85 -8.51
C MET A 75 16.17 -22.65 -7.36
N HIS A 76 15.73 -22.36 -6.16
CA HIS A 76 16.15 -23.06 -4.95
C HIS A 76 15.02 -23.98 -4.47
N SER A 77 15.27 -25.29 -4.46
CA SER A 77 14.36 -26.29 -3.88
C SER A 77 14.88 -26.68 -2.50
N GLU A 78 14.74 -25.76 -1.56
CA GLU A 78 15.13 -25.94 -0.16
C GLU A 78 13.89 -25.81 0.72
N PRO A 79 13.89 -26.41 1.94
CA PRO A 79 12.84 -26.14 2.91
C PRO A 79 12.71 -24.64 3.14
N LYS A 80 11.49 -24.13 2.96
CA LYS A 80 11.17 -22.72 3.19
C LYS A 80 10.18 -22.62 4.33
N MET A 81 10.25 -21.51 5.04
CA MET A 81 9.24 -21.22 6.03
C MET A 81 7.92 -20.91 5.33
N PHE A 82 6.85 -21.56 5.76
CA PHE A 82 5.51 -21.35 5.23
C PHE A 82 5.11 -19.88 5.41
N PRO A 83 4.47 -19.24 4.43
CA PRO A 83 4.16 -17.81 4.50
C PRO A 83 3.17 -17.49 5.63
N ALA A 84 3.07 -16.22 5.98
CA ALA A 84 1.99 -15.77 6.85
C ALA A 84 0.67 -15.78 6.08
N ILE A 85 -0.39 -16.32 6.70
CA ILE A 85 -1.72 -16.37 6.09
C ILE A 85 -2.68 -15.60 6.99
N THR A 86 -3.19 -14.49 6.46
CA THR A 86 -4.24 -13.72 7.11
C THR A 86 -5.59 -14.14 6.54
N ILE A 87 -6.51 -14.49 7.41
CA ILE A 87 -7.90 -14.75 7.08
C ILE A 87 -8.79 -13.78 7.84
N CYS A 88 -9.81 -13.25 7.20
CA CYS A 88 -10.76 -12.36 7.82
C CYS A 88 -12.18 -12.81 7.54
N ASN A 89 -13.01 -12.76 8.58
CA ASN A 89 -14.43 -12.74 8.37
C ASN A 89 -14.75 -11.52 7.49
N LEU A 90 -15.85 -11.54 6.74
CA LEU A 90 -16.33 -10.39 5.99
C LEU A 90 -17.43 -9.68 6.80
N ASP A 91 -17.34 -9.69 8.12
CA ASP A 91 -18.38 -9.18 9.02
C ASP A 91 -17.80 -8.19 10.05
N PRO A 92 -17.84 -6.88 9.77
CA PRO A 92 -17.35 -5.88 10.71
C PRO A 92 -18.28 -5.74 11.92
N TYR A 93 -17.70 -5.74 13.12
CA TYR A 93 -18.48 -5.72 14.36
C TYR A 93 -19.38 -4.49 14.48
N ARG A 94 -20.58 -4.73 15.01
CA ARG A 94 -21.45 -3.70 15.56
C ARG A 94 -21.12 -3.49 17.04
N PHE A 95 -20.22 -2.56 17.33
CA PHE A 95 -19.92 -2.18 18.71
C PHE A 95 -21.16 -1.57 19.37
N GLU A 96 -21.49 -2.02 20.59
CA GLU A 96 -22.67 -1.54 21.31
C GLU A 96 -22.65 -0.03 21.54
N LEU A 97 -21.47 0.57 21.78
CA LEU A 97 -21.32 2.02 21.99
C LEU A 97 -21.81 2.87 20.81
N VAL A 98 -21.82 2.31 19.60
CA VAL A 98 -22.22 3.02 18.38
C VAL A 98 -23.37 2.33 17.64
N SER A 99 -23.95 1.28 18.23
CA SER A 99 -25.01 0.50 17.59
C SER A 99 -26.22 1.37 17.24
N GLU A 100 -26.63 2.27 18.15
CA GLU A 100 -27.72 3.22 17.91
C GLU A 100 -27.46 4.11 16.69
N HIS A 101 -26.23 4.61 16.53
CA HIS A 101 -25.86 5.42 15.37
C HIS A 101 -25.84 4.60 14.06
N LEU A 102 -25.43 3.33 14.13
CA LEU A 102 -25.47 2.43 12.97
C LEU A 102 -26.91 2.12 12.55
N VAL A 103 -27.83 1.90 13.50
CA VAL A 103 -29.27 1.74 13.21
C VAL A 103 -29.85 2.99 12.55
N GLN A 104 -29.49 4.18 13.03
CA GLN A 104 -29.91 5.43 12.42
C GLN A 104 -29.35 5.60 11.00
N LEU A 105 -28.11 5.16 10.75
CA LEU A 105 -27.51 5.16 9.42
C LEU A 105 -28.22 4.21 8.45
N ASP A 106 -28.58 3.01 8.91
CA ASP A 106 -29.35 2.03 8.14
C ASP A 106 -30.69 2.64 7.69
N HIS A 107 -31.42 3.30 8.60
CA HIS A 107 -32.66 4.01 8.27
C HIS A 107 -32.44 5.14 7.25
N MET A 108 -31.39 5.94 7.40
CA MET A 108 -31.05 6.98 6.41
C MET A 108 -30.71 6.40 5.04
N ALA A 109 -30.13 5.20 5.01
CA ALA A 109 -29.83 4.50 3.77
C ALA A 109 -31.12 4.01 3.09
N GLU A 110 -32.06 3.41 3.84
CA GLU A 110 -33.39 3.03 3.32
C GLU A 110 -34.12 4.23 2.72
N GLU A 111 -34.20 5.36 3.45
CA GLU A 111 -34.81 6.61 2.97
C GLU A 111 -34.16 7.09 1.66
N SER A 112 -32.83 7.03 1.58
CA SER A 112 -32.07 7.44 0.39
C SER A 112 -32.35 6.53 -0.81
N ILE A 113 -32.45 5.21 -0.60
CA ILE A 113 -32.77 4.23 -1.64
C ILE A 113 -34.20 4.44 -2.14
N THR A 114 -35.17 4.63 -1.25
CA THR A 114 -36.56 4.91 -1.61
C THR A 114 -36.67 6.23 -2.38
N PHE A 115 -35.99 7.30 -1.93
CA PHE A 115 -35.96 8.57 -2.64
C PHE A 115 -35.34 8.45 -4.05
N LEU A 116 -34.24 7.71 -4.19
CA LEU A 116 -33.53 7.60 -5.47
C LEU A 116 -34.12 6.60 -6.44
N TYR A 117 -34.79 5.54 -5.98
CA TYR A 117 -35.21 4.44 -6.85
C TYR A 117 -36.71 4.14 -6.79
N GLY A 118 -37.46 4.79 -5.88
CA GLY A 118 -38.89 4.58 -5.73
C GLY A 118 -39.25 3.16 -5.29
N VAL A 119 -38.30 2.42 -4.69
CA VAL A 119 -38.53 1.08 -4.19
C VAL A 119 -39.29 1.20 -2.87
N ASN A 120 -40.59 0.87 -2.89
CA ASN A 120 -41.36 0.62 -1.67
C ASN A 120 -41.03 -0.80 -1.21
N THR A 121 -40.08 -0.94 -0.29
CA THR A 121 -39.78 -2.23 0.34
C THR A 121 -40.80 -2.51 1.44
N SER A 122 -41.60 -3.57 1.28
CA SER A 122 -42.52 -4.07 2.31
C SER A 122 -41.83 -4.87 3.41
N ALA A 123 -40.54 -5.15 3.26
CA ALA A 123 -39.66 -5.74 4.26
C ALA A 123 -38.60 -4.70 4.66
N SER A 124 -38.28 -4.60 5.96
CA SER A 124 -37.08 -3.87 6.40
C SER A 124 -35.88 -4.50 5.71
N LEU A 125 -35.11 -3.71 4.96
CA LEU A 125 -33.94 -4.19 4.21
C LEU A 125 -32.82 -4.62 5.17
N PHE A 126 -32.85 -4.11 6.40
CA PHE A 126 -31.90 -4.37 7.46
C PHE A 126 -32.58 -5.14 8.61
N HIS A 127 -32.86 -6.43 8.38
CA HIS A 127 -33.48 -7.29 9.39
C HIS A 127 -32.49 -7.53 10.56
N MET A 128 -32.85 -7.08 11.76
CA MET A 128 -32.05 -7.18 12.98
C MET A 128 -32.12 -8.60 13.58
N ASN A 129 -30.98 -9.21 13.85
CA ASN A 129 -30.81 -10.12 14.98
C ASN A 129 -29.64 -9.57 15.80
N GLU A 130 -29.92 -9.08 17.01
CA GLU A 130 -28.94 -8.40 17.86
C GLU A 130 -27.94 -9.40 18.48
N LYS A 131 -26.70 -9.41 17.98
CA LYS A 131 -25.53 -9.70 18.80
C LYS A 131 -24.79 -8.39 19.07
N ASN A 132 -25.14 -7.72 20.17
CA ASN A 132 -24.45 -6.50 20.60
C ASN A 132 -23.15 -6.88 21.35
N VAL A 133 -22.06 -6.18 21.04
CA VAL A 133 -20.72 -6.41 21.64
C VAL A 133 -20.55 -5.55 22.91
N TYR A 134 -20.54 -6.20 24.09
CA TYR A 134 -20.43 -5.56 25.41
C TYR A 134 -18.98 -5.29 25.86
N ILE A 135 -18.46 -4.06 25.77
CA ILE A 135 -17.11 -3.75 26.27
C ILE A 135 -17.08 -3.81 27.81
N LYS A 136 -16.44 -4.84 28.38
CA LYS A 136 -16.46 -5.12 29.84
C LYS A 136 -15.60 -4.18 30.71
N ASP A 137 -14.71 -3.39 30.11
CA ASP A 137 -13.70 -2.61 30.84
C ASP A 137 -13.96 -1.10 30.96
N LEU A 138 -15.17 -0.63 30.63
CA LEU A 138 -15.54 0.79 30.83
C LEU A 138 -16.05 1.12 32.25
N SER A 139 -16.09 0.15 33.17
CA SER A 139 -16.59 0.38 34.55
C SER A 139 -15.74 1.38 35.36
N ASN A 140 -14.52 1.70 34.90
CA ASN A 140 -13.65 2.73 35.49
C ASN A 140 -13.54 4.02 34.66
N ILE A 141 -14.27 4.16 33.55
CA ILE A 141 -14.44 5.44 32.83
C ILE A 141 -15.87 5.94 33.05
N GLY A 142 -16.21 6.15 34.33
CA GLY A 142 -17.33 7.00 34.68
C GLY A 142 -17.06 8.40 34.12
N ASN A 143 -17.91 8.83 33.17
CA ASN A 143 -17.88 10.10 32.43
C ASN A 143 -17.22 10.11 31.03
N LEU A 144 -17.25 9.01 30.26
CA LEU A 144 -17.35 9.20 28.82
C LEU A 144 -18.77 9.69 28.52
N SER A 145 -18.96 11.01 28.58
CA SER A 145 -20.17 11.69 28.15
C SER A 145 -20.70 11.00 26.90
N ARG A 146 -21.95 10.49 26.94
CA ARG A 146 -22.75 10.14 25.75
C ARG A 146 -22.35 11.11 24.65
N SER A 147 -21.61 10.63 23.64
CA SER A 147 -21.02 11.54 22.67
C SER A 147 -22.18 12.31 22.02
N SER A 148 -22.06 13.64 21.91
CA SER A 148 -23.04 14.47 21.21
C SER A 148 -22.99 14.27 19.69
N PHE A 149 -22.52 13.10 19.25
CA PHE A 149 -22.42 12.74 17.85
C PHE A 149 -23.83 12.67 17.26
N LYS A 150 -23.97 13.15 16.03
CA LYS A 150 -25.25 13.28 15.35
C LYS A 150 -25.02 13.11 13.88
N LEU A 151 -25.74 12.19 13.25
CA LEU A 151 -25.58 11.98 11.82
C LEU A 151 -25.89 13.22 11.00
N SER A 152 -24.97 13.58 10.09
CA SER A 152 -25.11 14.74 9.23
C SER A 152 -26.07 14.44 8.07
N ARG A 153 -27.27 15.02 8.12
CA ARG A 153 -28.26 14.96 7.02
C ARG A 153 -27.87 15.83 5.81
N ASN A 154 -26.88 16.70 5.96
CA ASN A 154 -26.39 17.58 4.88
C ASN A 154 -25.60 16.80 3.82
N PHE A 155 -25.10 15.62 4.17
CA PHE A 155 -24.44 14.71 3.25
C PHE A 155 -25.45 13.66 2.76
N SER A 156 -26.24 14.03 1.76
CA SER A 156 -27.27 13.17 1.16
C SER A 156 -26.91 12.80 -0.29
N LEU A 157 -27.46 11.67 -0.75
CA LEU A 157 -27.35 11.27 -2.15
C LEU A 157 -28.30 12.08 -3.03
N LEU A 158 -27.80 12.48 -4.18
CA LEU A 158 -28.48 13.32 -5.16
C LEU A 158 -28.44 12.65 -6.53
N ARG A 159 -29.56 12.69 -7.24
CA ARG A 159 -29.64 12.32 -8.65
C ARG A 159 -29.28 13.53 -9.51
N MET A 160 -28.29 13.38 -10.38
CA MET A 160 -27.79 14.45 -11.24
C MET A 160 -27.93 14.09 -12.71
N PRO A 161 -28.50 14.97 -13.57
CA PRO A 161 -28.61 14.72 -15.00
C PRO A 161 -27.22 14.79 -15.65
N ASN A 162 -26.87 13.80 -16.46
CA ASN A 162 -25.64 13.76 -17.21
C ASN A 162 -25.89 14.34 -18.62
N HIS A 163 -25.30 15.48 -18.94
CA HIS A 163 -25.42 16.11 -20.26
C HIS A 163 -24.47 15.45 -21.26
N SER A 164 -24.82 14.25 -21.75
CA SER A 164 -24.13 13.63 -22.89
C SER A 164 -24.91 13.89 -24.18
N ASN A 165 -24.40 14.78 -25.03
CA ASN A 165 -24.99 15.19 -26.32
C ASN A 165 -24.98 14.12 -27.43
N VAL A 166 -24.70 12.84 -27.12
CA VAL A 166 -24.32 11.86 -28.15
C VAL A 166 -25.36 10.75 -28.41
N SER A 167 -26.40 10.57 -27.59
CA SER A 167 -27.33 9.44 -27.79
C SER A 167 -28.82 9.67 -27.53
N GLY A 168 -29.27 10.89 -27.22
CA GLY A 168 -30.69 11.17 -26.92
C GLY A 168 -31.26 10.46 -25.68
N LYS A 169 -30.49 9.58 -25.02
CA LYS A 169 -30.84 8.96 -23.73
C LYS A 169 -30.34 9.85 -22.60
N LYS A 170 -31.27 10.31 -21.75
CA LYS A 170 -30.94 11.03 -20.50
C LYS A 170 -30.31 10.02 -19.53
N HIS A 171 -28.98 10.02 -19.44
CA HIS A 171 -28.28 9.29 -18.39
C HIS A 171 -28.31 10.10 -17.10
N TYR A 172 -28.64 9.46 -15.97
CA TYR A 172 -28.55 10.07 -14.65
C TYR A 172 -27.36 9.45 -13.93
N SER A 173 -26.58 10.30 -13.27
CA SER A 173 -25.55 9.86 -12.32
C SER A 173 -26.06 10.09 -10.90
N VAL A 174 -25.59 9.29 -9.96
CA VAL A 174 -25.89 9.45 -8.54
C VAL A 174 -24.60 9.83 -7.83
N GLY A 175 -24.70 10.72 -6.84
CA GLY A 175 -23.53 11.19 -6.12
C GLY A 175 -23.89 12.08 -4.95
N PHE A 176 -22.90 12.72 -4.39
CA PHE A 176 -23.07 13.63 -3.26
C PHE A 176 -22.25 14.91 -3.46
N ARG A 177 -22.68 15.98 -2.78
CA ARG A 177 -22.03 17.29 -2.82
C ARG A 177 -21.08 17.42 -1.63
N LEU A 178 -19.85 17.85 -1.89
CA LEU A 178 -18.85 18.16 -0.87
C LEU A 178 -18.51 19.64 -0.94
N CYS A 179 -18.44 20.29 0.22
CA CYS A 179 -18.14 21.71 0.34
C CYS A 179 -17.04 21.96 1.36
N ASN A 180 -16.26 23.01 1.13
CA ASN A 180 -15.32 23.53 2.12
C ASN A 180 -16.04 24.15 3.33
N ALA A 181 -15.29 24.51 4.38
CA ALA A 181 -15.86 25.04 5.63
C ALA A 181 -16.67 26.34 5.46
N THR A 182 -16.33 27.16 4.44
CA THR A 182 -17.06 28.40 4.15
C THR A 182 -18.27 28.20 3.24
N GLY A 183 -18.47 26.99 2.69
CA GLY A 183 -19.51 26.69 1.70
C GLY A 183 -19.28 27.27 0.30
N GLY A 184 -18.20 28.03 0.09
CA GLY A 184 -17.91 28.73 -1.17
C GLY A 184 -17.28 27.87 -2.26
N ASN A 185 -16.50 26.84 -1.89
CA ASN A 185 -15.93 25.88 -2.83
C ASN A 185 -16.58 24.52 -2.63
N CYS A 186 -17.33 24.07 -3.63
CA CYS A 186 -17.99 22.77 -3.60
C CYS A 186 -17.77 22.04 -4.91
N PHE A 187 -17.69 20.71 -4.83
CA PHE A 187 -17.70 19.84 -5.99
C PHE A 187 -18.63 18.65 -5.76
N TYR A 188 -19.06 18.03 -6.86
CA TYR A 188 -19.89 16.84 -6.83
C TYR A 188 -19.03 15.62 -7.10
N LYS A 189 -19.17 14.60 -6.25
CA LYS A 189 -18.58 13.29 -6.47
C LYS A 189 -19.68 12.40 -7.03
N THR A 190 -19.61 12.11 -8.33
CA THR A 190 -20.59 11.30 -9.05
C THR A 190 -20.07 9.91 -9.35
N TYR A 191 -20.99 8.96 -9.42
CA TYR A 191 -20.77 7.57 -9.75
C TYR A 191 -21.67 7.15 -10.91
N SER A 192 -21.21 6.19 -11.71
CA SER A 192 -21.98 5.62 -12.82
C SER A 192 -23.08 4.68 -12.34
N SER A 193 -22.86 4.00 -11.20
CA SER A 193 -23.82 3.08 -10.59
C SER A 193 -24.40 3.66 -9.30
N GLY A 194 -25.68 3.38 -9.08
CA GLY A 194 -26.36 3.63 -7.82
C GLY A 194 -25.77 2.88 -6.65
N MET A 195 -25.37 1.63 -6.90
CA MET A 195 -24.76 0.76 -5.90
C MET A 195 -23.42 1.33 -5.43
N ASP A 196 -22.55 1.76 -6.35
CA ASP A 196 -21.27 2.37 -5.97
C ASP A 196 -21.49 3.67 -5.16
N ALA A 197 -22.50 4.46 -5.54
CA ALA A 197 -22.82 5.69 -4.83
C ALA A 197 -23.29 5.45 -3.39
N ILE A 198 -24.22 4.50 -3.17
CA ILE A 198 -24.74 4.19 -1.84
C ILE A 198 -23.67 3.53 -0.95
N LEU A 199 -22.85 2.62 -1.51
CA LEU A 199 -21.77 1.97 -0.75
C LEU A 199 -20.73 2.99 -0.28
N GLU A 200 -20.29 3.89 -1.16
CA GLU A 200 -19.33 4.94 -0.81
C GLU A 200 -19.90 5.96 0.17
N TRP A 201 -21.18 6.32 0.02
CA TRP A 201 -21.88 7.19 0.95
C TRP A 201 -22.03 6.56 2.33
N TYR A 202 -22.38 5.27 2.41
CA TYR A 202 -22.52 4.53 3.65
C TYR A 202 -21.17 4.39 4.35
N ARG A 203 -20.12 4.03 3.61
CA ARG A 203 -18.73 3.99 4.10
C ARG A 203 -18.29 5.31 4.69
N PHE A 204 -18.62 6.43 4.04
CA PHE A 204 -18.28 7.75 4.55
C PHE A 204 -18.91 8.00 5.93
N HIS A 205 -20.22 7.75 6.10
CA HIS A 205 -20.88 7.89 7.41
C HIS A 205 -20.36 6.92 8.45
N TYR A 206 -20.16 5.66 8.08
CA TYR A 206 -19.64 4.62 8.94
C TYR A 206 -18.30 5.01 9.57
N MET A 207 -17.36 5.58 8.80
CA MET A 207 -16.08 6.05 9.33
C MET A 207 -16.22 7.16 10.38
N ASN A 208 -17.21 8.05 10.24
CA ASN A 208 -17.47 9.11 11.23
C ASN A 208 -18.08 8.57 12.53
N ILE A 209 -18.91 7.52 12.41
CA ILE A 209 -19.47 6.83 13.56
C ILE A 209 -18.36 6.10 14.31
N MET A 210 -17.54 5.36 13.58
CA MET A 210 -16.48 4.55 14.17
C MET A 210 -15.33 5.38 14.75
N SER A 211 -15.10 6.61 14.26
CA SER A 211 -14.11 7.51 14.86
C SER A 211 -14.45 7.99 16.28
N GLN A 212 -15.68 7.74 16.76
CA GLN A 212 -16.08 7.99 18.15
C GLN A 212 -15.52 6.96 19.14
N LEU A 213 -15.12 5.79 18.65
CA LEU A 213 -14.56 4.73 19.48
C LEU A 213 -13.13 5.08 19.89
N PRO A 214 -12.74 4.81 21.16
CA PRO A 214 -11.37 5.06 21.58
C PRO A 214 -10.39 4.20 20.77
N VAL A 215 -9.22 4.76 20.45
CA VAL A 215 -8.16 4.07 19.69
C VAL A 215 -7.65 2.82 20.44
N ILE A 216 -7.82 2.81 21.77
CA ILE A 216 -7.43 1.74 22.68
C ILE A 216 -8.68 0.93 23.05
N ILE A 217 -9.45 0.44 22.08
CA ILE A 217 -10.26 -0.73 22.38
C ILE A 217 -9.30 -1.91 22.28
N ASN A 218 -8.90 -2.44 23.43
CA ASN A 218 -8.36 -3.78 23.50
C ASN A 218 -9.54 -4.71 23.16
N ILE A 219 -9.77 -4.93 21.87
CA ILE A 219 -10.76 -5.90 21.35
C ILE A 219 -10.27 -7.34 21.68
N SER A 220 -9.12 -7.47 22.37
CA SER A 220 -8.60 -8.72 22.92
C SER A 220 -9.57 -9.44 23.85
N ASP A 221 -10.47 -8.71 24.50
CA ASP A 221 -11.33 -9.26 25.57
C ASP A 221 -12.72 -9.69 25.06
N HIS A 222 -13.00 -9.48 23.78
CA HIS A 222 -14.04 -10.20 23.08
C HIS A 222 -13.39 -11.38 22.37
N GLU A 223 -13.31 -12.48 23.10
CA GLU A 223 -13.15 -13.83 22.53
C GLU A 223 -14.36 -14.09 21.60
N GLU A 224 -14.35 -13.53 20.40
CA GLU A 224 -14.80 -14.36 19.29
C GLU A 224 -13.77 -15.48 19.26
N GLN A 225 -14.17 -16.63 19.79
CA GLN A 225 -13.29 -17.78 19.82
C GLN A 225 -12.91 -18.02 18.37
N ILE A 226 -11.63 -18.30 18.11
CA ILE A 226 -11.21 -18.62 16.75
C ILE A 226 -12.12 -19.70 16.12
N GLU A 227 -12.70 -20.56 16.96
CA GLU A 227 -13.70 -21.60 16.65
C GLU A 227 -14.98 -21.08 15.95
N ASP A 228 -15.38 -19.82 16.18
CA ASP A 228 -16.52 -19.21 15.49
C ASP A 228 -16.24 -19.03 13.99
N MET A 229 -14.99 -18.81 13.60
CA MET A 229 -14.60 -18.65 12.19
C MET A 229 -13.81 -19.83 11.63
N VAL A 230 -13.00 -20.51 12.44
CA VAL A 230 -12.12 -21.62 12.08
C VAL A 230 -12.51 -22.85 12.88
N TYR A 231 -13.30 -23.73 12.27
CA TYR A 231 -13.74 -24.99 12.88
C TYR A 231 -12.62 -26.02 13.00
N SER A 232 -11.66 -26.02 12.08
CA SER A 232 -10.54 -26.96 12.09
C SER A 232 -9.32 -26.31 11.45
N CYS A 233 -8.16 -26.51 12.06
CA CYS A 233 -6.87 -26.05 11.57
C CYS A 233 -5.85 -27.17 11.71
N GLN A 234 -5.22 -27.53 10.58
CA GLN A 234 -4.15 -28.51 10.54
C GLN A 234 -3.01 -28.03 9.65
N TYR A 235 -1.78 -28.25 10.07
CA TYR A 235 -0.58 -28.02 9.28
C TYR A 235 0.30 -29.26 9.36
N ASP A 236 0.77 -29.75 8.21
CA ASP A 236 1.56 -31.00 8.13
C ASP A 236 0.86 -32.23 8.76
N GLY A 237 -0.48 -32.25 8.74
CA GLY A 237 -1.31 -33.28 9.36
C GLY A 237 -1.49 -33.14 10.88
N GLU A 238 -0.82 -32.18 11.52
CA GLU A 238 -0.90 -31.92 12.96
C GLU A 238 -1.83 -30.73 13.26
N PRO A 239 -2.57 -30.74 14.38
CA PRO A 239 -3.46 -29.64 14.75
C PRO A 239 -2.69 -28.36 15.09
N CYS A 240 -3.20 -27.20 14.65
CA CYS A 240 -2.63 -25.90 15.00
C CYS A 240 -2.79 -25.60 16.50
N ARG A 241 -1.84 -24.87 17.08
CA ARG A 241 -1.83 -24.51 18.51
C ARG A 241 -2.47 -23.12 18.74
N PRO A 242 -3.03 -22.84 19.93
CA PRO A 242 -3.65 -21.54 20.24
C PRO A 242 -2.72 -20.31 20.11
N GLY A 243 -1.39 -20.50 20.09
CA GLY A 243 -0.40 -19.44 19.90
C GLY A 243 0.08 -19.26 18.45
N ASP A 244 -0.43 -20.06 17.51
CA ASP A 244 0.02 -20.02 16.11
C ASP A 244 -0.60 -18.87 15.29
N TYR A 245 -1.60 -18.18 15.84
CA TYR A 245 -2.29 -17.06 15.21
C TYR A 245 -2.28 -15.82 16.08
N ILE A 246 -2.37 -14.65 15.43
CA ILE A 246 -2.64 -13.37 16.08
C ILE A 246 -4.01 -12.86 15.63
N HIS A 247 -4.84 -12.44 16.58
CA HIS A 247 -6.13 -11.80 16.29
C HIS A 247 -5.95 -10.29 16.18
N PHE A 248 -6.62 -9.68 15.20
CA PHE A 248 -6.80 -8.24 15.11
C PHE A 248 -8.12 -7.91 14.42
N HIS A 249 -8.72 -6.76 14.75
CA HIS A 249 -9.93 -6.29 14.09
C HIS A 249 -9.59 -5.34 12.93
N HIS A 250 -10.03 -5.69 11.73
CA HIS A 250 -9.95 -4.85 10.55
C HIS A 250 -11.20 -3.97 10.41
N PRO A 251 -11.08 -2.65 10.21
CA PRO A 251 -12.24 -1.74 10.21
C PRO A 251 -13.30 -2.01 9.14
N VAL A 252 -12.93 -2.65 8.03
CA VAL A 252 -13.83 -2.95 6.90
C VAL A 252 -14.30 -4.40 6.90
N PHE A 253 -13.44 -5.32 7.35
CA PHE A 253 -13.68 -6.76 7.21
C PHE A 253 -14.11 -7.38 8.55
N GLY A 254 -13.81 -6.76 9.69
CA GLY A 254 -14.09 -7.34 10.99
C GLY A 254 -12.92 -8.18 11.50
N SER A 255 -13.22 -9.31 12.11
CA SER A 255 -12.23 -10.14 12.80
C SER A 255 -11.28 -10.83 11.83
N CYS A 256 -9.99 -10.64 12.06
CA CYS A 256 -8.93 -11.19 11.26
C CYS A 256 -7.92 -11.97 12.11
N TYR A 257 -7.40 -13.05 11.53
CA TYR A 257 -6.46 -13.97 12.16
C TYR A 257 -5.29 -14.19 11.22
N THR A 258 -4.08 -13.90 11.68
CA THR A 258 -2.84 -14.15 10.91
C THR A 258 -2.09 -15.34 11.49
N PHE A 259 -2.02 -16.43 10.75
CA PHE A 259 -1.19 -17.60 11.06
C PHE A 259 0.26 -17.34 10.69
N ASN A 260 1.16 -17.87 11.52
CA ASN A 260 2.61 -17.76 11.33
C ASN A 260 3.10 -16.33 11.06
N SER A 261 2.53 -15.30 11.71
CA SER A 261 2.85 -13.90 11.43
C SER A 261 4.35 -13.58 11.56
N LYS A 262 5.03 -14.12 12.58
CA LYS A 262 6.45 -13.82 12.86
C LYS A 262 7.44 -14.63 12.01
N GLY A 263 7.05 -15.80 11.52
CA GLY A 263 7.97 -16.68 10.82
C GLY A 263 9.20 -17.05 11.67
N THR A 264 9.00 -17.59 12.86
CA THR A 264 10.12 -18.01 13.73
C THR A 264 9.99 -19.44 14.22
N ASP A 265 8.78 -20.00 14.23
CA ASP A 265 8.55 -21.35 14.69
C ASP A 265 8.84 -22.37 13.57
N SER A 266 9.72 -23.33 13.88
CA SER A 266 10.08 -24.42 12.96
C SER A 266 8.91 -25.33 12.59
N PHE A 267 7.85 -25.38 13.41
CA PHE A 267 6.62 -26.09 13.10
C PHE A 267 6.07 -25.72 11.72
N TRP A 268 6.18 -24.44 11.33
CA TRP A 268 5.69 -23.93 10.04
C TRP A 268 6.70 -24.08 8.89
N THR A 269 7.71 -24.95 9.01
CA THR A 269 8.69 -25.15 7.93
C THR A 269 8.13 -26.11 6.88
N ALA A 270 7.91 -25.62 5.67
CA ALA A 270 7.50 -26.45 4.54
C ALA A 270 8.70 -27.27 4.03
N THR A 271 8.78 -28.52 4.49
CA THR A 271 9.84 -29.47 4.10
C THR A 271 9.48 -30.28 2.86
N LYS A 272 8.17 -30.49 2.61
CA LYS A 272 7.66 -31.31 1.51
C LYS A 272 6.54 -30.58 0.78
N PRO A 273 6.52 -30.59 -0.56
CA PRO A 273 5.37 -30.12 -1.32
C PRO A 273 4.24 -31.16 -1.28
N GLY A 274 3.00 -30.69 -1.22
CA GLY A 274 1.80 -31.53 -1.30
C GLY A 274 0.67 -31.02 -0.43
N ILE A 275 -0.57 -31.33 -0.84
CA ILE A 275 -1.79 -30.95 -0.10
C ILE A 275 -1.78 -31.42 1.37
N PRO A 276 -1.42 -32.69 1.72
CA PRO A 276 -1.46 -33.12 3.12
C PRO A 276 -0.40 -32.45 4.02
N TYR A 277 0.63 -31.85 3.42
CA TYR A 277 1.72 -31.19 4.13
C TYR A 277 1.53 -29.66 4.24
N GLY A 278 0.42 -29.14 3.71
CA GLY A 278 0.08 -27.72 3.74
C GLY A 278 -0.82 -27.34 4.92
N LEU A 279 -1.30 -26.10 4.90
CA LEU A 279 -2.33 -25.63 5.82
C LEU A 279 -3.72 -26.07 5.30
N SER A 280 -4.45 -26.78 6.15
CA SER A 280 -5.83 -27.21 5.92
C SER A 280 -6.74 -26.53 6.93
N LEU A 281 -7.71 -25.75 6.43
CA LEU A 281 -8.67 -25.01 7.25
C LEU A 281 -10.09 -25.40 6.89
N ILE A 282 -10.94 -25.57 7.90
CA ILE A 282 -12.40 -25.58 7.74
C ILE A 282 -12.91 -24.27 8.33
N LEU A 283 -13.47 -23.43 7.45
CA LEU A 283 -13.89 -22.08 7.79
C LEU A 283 -15.40 -21.96 7.83
N ARG A 284 -15.92 -21.18 8.77
CA ARG A 284 -17.29 -20.70 8.80
C ARG A 284 -17.34 -19.32 8.17
N ALA A 285 -18.05 -19.19 7.06
CA ALA A 285 -18.47 -17.90 6.55
C ALA A 285 -19.83 -17.59 7.20
N GLU A 286 -19.87 -16.62 8.11
CA GLU A 286 -21.13 -16.13 8.65
C GLU A 286 -21.94 -15.49 7.51
N GLN A 287 -23.28 -15.55 7.56
CA GLN A 287 -24.15 -15.00 6.50
C GLN A 287 -25.25 -14.09 7.04
N LYS A 288 -25.64 -14.25 8.32
CA LYS A 288 -26.84 -13.62 8.87
C LYS A 288 -26.62 -12.29 9.59
N ASP A 289 -25.39 -11.99 10.03
CA ASP A 289 -25.13 -10.90 10.98
C ASP A 289 -24.46 -9.66 10.34
N HIS A 290 -24.35 -9.62 9.00
CA HIS A 290 -23.63 -8.59 8.26
C HIS A 290 -24.27 -7.19 8.26
N ILE A 291 -23.41 -6.16 8.23
CA ILE A 291 -23.78 -4.80 7.83
C ILE A 291 -23.95 -4.75 6.29
N PRO A 292 -25.17 -4.78 5.72
CA PRO A 292 -25.40 -5.12 4.30
C PRO A 292 -24.84 -4.10 3.30
N LEU A 293 -24.62 -2.85 3.72
CA LEU A 293 -24.04 -1.79 2.88
C LEU A 293 -22.52 -1.61 3.08
N LEU A 294 -21.91 -2.36 3.98
CA LEU A 294 -20.46 -2.37 4.18
C LEU A 294 -19.84 -3.69 3.69
N SER A 295 -20.48 -4.81 4.04
CA SER A 295 -20.15 -6.14 3.54
C SER A 295 -21.22 -6.65 2.59
N THR A 296 -20.97 -6.52 1.30
CA THR A 296 -21.85 -7.00 0.22
C THR A 296 -21.48 -8.38 -0.29
N VAL A 297 -20.44 -9.00 0.28
CA VAL A 297 -19.85 -10.26 -0.20
C VAL A 297 -19.90 -11.27 0.94
N ALA A 298 -20.45 -12.45 0.64
CA ALA A 298 -20.43 -13.58 1.57
C ALA A 298 -19.22 -14.48 1.29
N GLY A 299 -18.42 -14.75 2.32
CA GLY A 299 -17.22 -15.57 2.22
C GLY A 299 -16.18 -15.21 3.27
N VAL A 300 -14.96 -15.65 3.04
CA VAL A 300 -13.80 -15.31 3.87
C VAL A 300 -12.77 -14.64 2.98
N LYS A 301 -12.21 -13.52 3.43
CA LYS A 301 -11.09 -12.88 2.72
C LYS A 301 -9.78 -13.48 3.21
N VAL A 302 -8.91 -13.85 2.26
CA VAL A 302 -7.63 -14.48 2.54
C VAL A 302 -6.50 -13.70 1.88
N MET A 303 -5.40 -13.54 2.57
CA MET A 303 -4.17 -12.92 2.07
C MET A 303 -2.97 -13.76 2.48
N ILE A 304 -2.12 -14.06 1.51
CA ILE A 304 -0.83 -14.74 1.70
C ILE A 304 0.25 -13.67 1.60
N HIS A 305 1.07 -13.52 2.63
CA HIS A 305 2.06 -12.44 2.68
C HIS A 305 3.34 -12.84 3.42
N ASN A 306 4.35 -11.98 3.38
CA ASN A 306 5.61 -12.21 4.09
C ASN A 306 5.42 -12.06 5.60
N HIS A 307 6.36 -12.64 6.35
CA HIS A 307 6.39 -12.53 7.81
C HIS A 307 6.65 -11.08 8.26
N ASN A 308 6.15 -10.73 9.44
CA ASN A 308 6.29 -9.41 10.04
C ASN A 308 5.83 -8.27 9.10
N GLN A 309 4.83 -8.52 8.25
CA GLN A 309 4.26 -7.56 7.31
C GLN A 309 2.82 -7.23 7.73
N THR A 310 2.42 -5.95 7.60
CA THR A 310 1.00 -5.57 7.77
C THR A 310 0.15 -6.15 6.63
N PRO A 311 -0.95 -6.87 6.93
CA PRO A 311 -1.82 -7.42 5.91
C PRO A 311 -2.74 -6.33 5.30
N PHE A 312 -2.35 -5.80 4.13
CA PHE A 312 -3.17 -4.86 3.36
C PHE A 312 -4.20 -5.59 2.49
N LEU A 313 -5.26 -6.08 3.14
CA LEU A 313 -6.30 -6.95 2.58
C LEU A 313 -7.05 -6.33 1.40
N GLU A 314 -7.16 -4.99 1.33
CA GLU A 314 -7.84 -4.31 0.21
C GLU A 314 -7.05 -4.34 -1.10
N HIS A 315 -5.74 -4.63 -1.03
CA HIS A 315 -4.86 -4.61 -2.19
C HIS A 315 -4.44 -6.01 -2.65
N GLU A 316 -4.16 -6.90 -1.70
CA GLU A 316 -3.55 -8.21 -1.99
C GLU A 316 -4.43 -9.40 -1.55
N GLY A 317 -5.57 -9.14 -0.91
CA GLY A 317 -6.51 -10.18 -0.47
C GLY A 317 -7.45 -10.67 -1.58
N PHE A 318 -7.81 -11.95 -1.53
CA PHE A 318 -8.80 -12.59 -2.40
C PHE A 318 -9.93 -13.24 -1.60
N ASP A 319 -11.08 -13.45 -2.22
CA ASP A 319 -12.27 -13.98 -1.55
C ASP A 319 -12.43 -15.49 -1.81
N ILE A 320 -12.75 -16.23 -0.75
CA ILE A 320 -13.10 -17.65 -0.82
C ILE A 320 -14.61 -17.80 -0.67
N ARG A 321 -15.22 -18.50 -1.65
CA ARG A 321 -16.65 -18.75 -1.68
C ARG A 321 -17.04 -19.78 -0.61
N PRO A 322 -18.14 -19.56 0.13
CA PRO A 322 -18.68 -20.57 1.04
C PRO A 322 -19.24 -21.81 0.30
N GLY A 323 -19.20 -22.97 0.96
CA GLY A 323 -19.81 -24.20 0.46
C GLY A 323 -18.98 -24.99 -0.56
N ILE A 324 -17.73 -24.60 -0.81
CA ILE A 324 -16.81 -25.33 -1.69
C ILE A 324 -15.45 -25.53 -1.01
N ALA A 325 -14.74 -26.61 -1.36
CA ALA A 325 -13.33 -26.76 -1.02
C ALA A 325 -12.48 -26.00 -2.06
N THR A 326 -11.61 -25.10 -1.59
CA THR A 326 -10.72 -24.30 -2.45
C THR A 326 -9.26 -24.69 -2.19
N THR A 327 -8.59 -25.28 -3.18
CA THR A 327 -7.18 -25.68 -3.09
C THR A 327 -6.29 -24.58 -3.68
N ILE A 328 -5.34 -24.08 -2.88
CA ILE A 328 -4.48 -22.95 -3.26
C ILE A 328 -3.03 -23.43 -3.36
N GLY A 329 -2.48 -23.40 -4.57
CA GLY A 329 -1.05 -23.63 -4.81
C GLY A 329 -0.27 -22.34 -4.60
N ILE A 330 0.83 -22.40 -3.83
CA ILE A 330 1.67 -21.25 -3.52
C ILE A 330 3.01 -21.41 -4.23
N GLN A 331 3.44 -20.36 -4.95
CA GLN A 331 4.76 -20.23 -5.52
C GLN A 331 5.42 -18.96 -4.94
N GLN A 332 6.63 -19.11 -4.41
CA GLN A 332 7.40 -17.98 -3.88
C GLN A 332 8.34 -17.44 -4.95
N ASP A 333 8.11 -16.19 -5.36
CA ASP A 333 9.01 -15.45 -6.24
C ASP A 333 9.72 -14.36 -5.42
N GLU A 334 11.06 -14.38 -5.41
CA GLU A 334 11.88 -13.42 -4.67
C GLU A 334 12.62 -12.50 -5.65
N VAL A 335 12.58 -11.18 -5.42
CA VAL A 335 13.23 -10.19 -6.30
C VAL A 335 14.18 -9.30 -5.50
N ASN A 336 15.47 -9.65 -5.54
CA ASN A 336 16.54 -8.86 -4.94
C ASN A 336 17.07 -7.81 -5.93
N ARG A 337 17.03 -6.53 -5.53
CA ARG A 337 17.49 -5.36 -6.30
C ARG A 337 18.69 -4.71 -5.61
N LEU A 338 19.58 -4.15 -6.42
CA LEU A 338 20.69 -3.33 -5.94
C LEU A 338 20.18 -1.92 -5.63
N GLY A 339 20.45 -1.45 -4.41
CA GLY A 339 20.16 -0.08 -3.98
C GLY A 339 21.27 0.92 -4.31
N GLY A 340 21.17 2.12 -3.74
CA GLY A 340 22.19 3.17 -3.87
C GLY A 340 22.29 3.72 -5.30
N ASN A 341 23.50 3.69 -5.88
CA ASN A 341 23.75 4.26 -7.21
C ASN A 341 23.15 3.42 -8.36
N TYR A 342 22.84 2.15 -8.12
CA TYR A 342 22.27 1.24 -9.13
C TYR A 342 20.75 1.32 -9.21
N GLY A 343 20.08 1.78 -8.15
CA GLY A 343 18.62 1.79 -8.07
C GLY A 343 18.10 2.47 -6.82
N LYS A 344 16.92 3.06 -6.93
CA LYS A 344 16.19 3.62 -5.79
C LYS A 344 15.34 2.54 -5.13
N CYS A 345 15.90 1.87 -4.14
CA CYS A 345 15.18 0.96 -3.26
C CYS A 345 15.69 1.07 -1.83
N THR A 346 14.87 0.64 -0.88
CA THR A 346 15.22 0.58 0.55
C THR A 346 15.17 -0.85 1.05
N THR A 347 16.05 -1.20 1.99
CA THR A 347 16.09 -2.54 2.61
C THR A 347 15.17 -2.67 3.81
N ASP A 348 15.09 -1.63 4.66
CA ASP A 348 14.39 -1.65 5.94
C ASP A 348 13.51 -0.42 6.18
N GLY A 349 13.52 0.55 5.26
CA GLY A 349 12.80 1.81 5.39
C GLY A 349 13.52 2.87 6.26
N SER A 350 14.73 2.61 6.74
CA SER A 350 15.46 3.55 7.61
C SER A 350 15.91 4.84 6.92
N ASP A 351 16.14 4.77 5.61
CA ASP A 351 16.50 5.87 4.71
C ASP A 351 15.27 6.64 4.19
N VAL A 352 14.07 6.22 4.56
CA VAL A 352 12.82 6.83 4.11
C VAL A 352 12.46 8.01 5.01
N ASN A 353 12.33 9.20 4.40
CA ASN A 353 12.00 10.44 5.12
C ASN A 353 10.59 10.41 5.76
N VAL A 354 9.71 9.53 5.30
CA VAL A 354 8.34 9.38 5.84
C VAL A 354 8.40 8.53 7.11
N LYS A 355 7.99 9.09 8.24
CA LYS A 355 7.81 8.34 9.48
C LYS A 355 6.68 7.32 9.31
N LEU A 356 7.03 6.03 9.30
CA LEU A 356 6.06 4.93 9.22
C LEU A 356 5.16 4.90 10.46
N LEU A 357 3.87 4.68 10.24
CA LEU A 357 2.86 4.56 11.30
C LEU A 357 2.56 3.09 11.65
N TYR A 358 3.00 2.14 10.81
CA TYR A 358 2.87 0.72 11.04
C TYR A 358 4.13 0.18 11.72
N ASN A 359 3.97 -0.69 12.73
CA ASN A 359 5.07 -1.26 13.53
C ASN A 359 5.68 -2.54 12.92
N ASN A 360 5.56 -2.71 11.61
CA ASN A 360 5.94 -3.91 10.87
C ASN A 360 7.05 -3.59 9.87
N SER A 361 7.55 -4.61 9.16
CA SER A 361 8.54 -4.45 8.09
C SER A 361 8.08 -3.46 7.01
N TYR A 362 9.05 -2.79 6.41
CA TYR A 362 8.79 -1.80 5.37
C TYR A 362 8.10 -2.45 4.16
N THR A 363 7.00 -1.84 3.74
CA THR A 363 6.38 -2.09 2.45
C THR A 363 6.04 -0.77 1.77
N LEU A 364 5.93 -0.81 0.44
CA LEU A 364 5.53 0.37 -0.33
C LEU A 364 4.17 0.90 0.16
N GLN A 365 3.21 0.01 0.44
CA GLN A 365 1.88 0.42 0.88
C GLN A 365 1.88 1.02 2.28
N ALA A 366 2.66 0.46 3.21
CA ALA A 366 2.83 1.05 4.54
C ALA A 366 3.38 2.48 4.46
N CYS A 367 4.34 2.74 3.57
CA CYS A 367 4.89 4.07 3.36
C CYS A 367 3.87 5.03 2.73
N LEU A 368 3.18 4.61 1.67
CA LEU A 368 2.19 5.45 0.98
C LEU A 368 1.02 5.83 1.91
N HIS A 369 0.51 4.87 2.68
CA HIS A 369 -0.56 5.13 3.66
C HIS A 369 -0.07 6.05 4.78
N SER A 370 1.13 5.84 5.30
CA SER A 370 1.73 6.71 6.32
C SER A 370 1.94 8.14 5.79
N CYS A 371 2.45 8.29 4.57
CA CYS A 371 2.66 9.59 3.93
C CYS A 371 1.32 10.34 3.73
N PHE A 372 0.31 9.64 3.20
CA PHE A 372 -1.00 10.22 3.00
C PHE A 372 -1.63 10.65 4.33
N GLN A 373 -1.51 9.83 5.37
CA GLN A 373 -2.03 10.14 6.71
C GLN A 373 -1.37 11.37 7.32
N HIS A 374 -0.04 11.51 7.23
CA HIS A 374 0.67 12.71 7.69
C HIS A 374 0.22 13.97 6.95
N ILE A 375 0.05 13.89 5.62
CA ILE A 375 -0.46 15.01 4.82
C ILE A 375 -1.89 15.36 5.20
N MET A 376 -2.74 14.36 5.44
CA MET A 376 -4.12 14.53 5.85
C MET A 376 -4.23 15.22 7.20
N VAL A 377 -3.47 14.78 8.21
CA VAL A 377 -3.43 15.44 9.52
C VAL A 377 -2.93 16.89 9.38
N ARG A 378 -1.87 17.13 8.62
CA ARG A 378 -1.30 18.48 8.43
C ARG A 378 -2.25 19.45 7.70
N LYS A 379 -3.01 18.98 6.72
CA LYS A 379 -3.85 19.84 5.86
C LYS A 379 -5.31 19.90 6.28
N CYS A 380 -5.87 18.79 6.73
CA CYS A 380 -7.27 18.67 7.12
C CYS A 380 -7.49 18.77 8.64
N GLY A 381 -6.43 18.62 9.45
CA GLY A 381 -6.49 18.74 10.91
C GLY A 381 -7.00 17.49 11.64
N CYS A 382 -7.22 16.39 10.92
CA CYS A 382 -7.67 15.11 11.46
C CYS A 382 -7.15 13.96 10.58
N GLY A 383 -7.10 12.74 11.11
CA GLY A 383 -6.62 11.56 10.39
C GLY A 383 -7.73 10.67 9.83
N TYR A 384 -7.40 9.91 8.78
CA TYR A 384 -8.30 8.95 8.16
C TYR A 384 -8.48 7.73 9.05
N TYR A 385 -9.74 7.27 9.22
CA TYR A 385 -10.10 6.19 10.15
C TYR A 385 -9.43 4.85 9.84
N TYR A 386 -9.30 4.48 8.56
CA TYR A 386 -8.72 3.18 8.19
C TYR A 386 -7.20 3.12 8.33
N TYR A 387 -6.52 4.23 8.56
CA TYR A 387 -5.08 4.26 8.75
C TYR A 387 -4.73 4.56 10.21
N PRO A 388 -3.64 3.99 10.75
CA PRO A 388 -3.16 4.34 12.09
C PRO A 388 -2.93 5.85 12.21
N LEU A 389 -3.15 6.41 13.40
CA LEU A 389 -2.91 7.82 13.67
C LEU A 389 -1.46 8.09 14.09
N PRO A 390 -0.88 9.24 13.71
CA PRO A 390 0.33 9.72 14.35
C PRO A 390 0.02 10.15 15.81
N PRO A 391 1.03 10.13 16.71
CA PRO A 391 0.86 10.54 18.10
C PRO A 391 0.29 11.96 18.22
N GLY A 392 -0.76 12.13 19.05
CA GLY A 392 -1.40 13.42 19.31
C GLY A 392 -2.42 13.88 18.26
N ALA A 393 -2.67 13.10 17.21
CA ALA A 393 -3.74 13.36 16.26
C ALA A 393 -5.04 12.63 16.65
N GLU A 394 -6.17 13.15 16.17
CA GLU A 394 -7.49 12.52 16.32
C GLU A 394 -8.07 12.12 14.96
N TYR A 395 -8.95 11.13 14.95
CA TYR A 395 -9.67 10.71 13.75
C TYR A 395 -10.68 11.79 13.31
N CYS A 396 -10.93 11.84 12.00
CA CYS A 396 -11.91 12.76 11.44
C CYS A 396 -13.35 12.41 11.85
N ASP A 397 -14.10 13.46 12.15
CA ASP A 397 -15.52 13.42 12.48
C ASP A 397 -16.16 14.69 11.92
N TYR A 398 -17.25 14.60 11.15
CA TYR A 398 -17.93 15.79 10.63
C TYR A 398 -18.60 16.66 11.71
N ASN A 399 -18.80 16.16 12.93
CA ASN A 399 -19.26 16.96 14.06
C ASN A 399 -18.15 17.86 14.61
N LYS A 400 -16.89 17.41 14.55
CA LYS A 400 -15.71 18.18 14.95
C LYS A 400 -15.16 19.03 13.79
N GLN A 401 -15.04 18.43 12.60
CA GLN A 401 -14.52 19.04 11.38
C GLN A 401 -15.50 18.86 10.20
N PRO A 402 -16.51 19.72 10.03
CA PRO A 402 -17.60 19.51 9.06
C PRO A 402 -17.16 19.43 7.59
N ALA A 403 -16.00 19.99 7.25
CA ALA A 403 -15.46 20.02 5.89
C ALA A 403 -14.35 18.98 5.62
N TRP A 404 -14.11 18.03 6.54
CA TRP A 404 -13.02 17.06 6.38
C TRP A 404 -13.18 16.20 5.12
N GLY A 405 -14.41 15.82 4.77
CA GLY A 405 -14.69 15.03 3.56
C GLY A 405 -14.26 15.76 2.28
N HIS A 406 -14.55 17.06 2.17
CA HIS A 406 -14.10 17.87 1.04
C HIS A 406 -12.56 17.89 0.95
N CYS A 407 -11.87 18.05 2.08
CA CYS A 407 -10.41 18.03 2.14
C CYS A 407 -9.84 16.66 1.74
N PHE A 408 -10.39 15.57 2.29
CA PHE A 408 -9.99 14.19 1.99
C PHE A 408 -10.09 13.89 0.49
N TYR A 409 -11.25 14.09 -0.12
CA TYR A 409 -11.46 13.74 -1.53
C TYR A 409 -10.60 14.60 -2.48
N GLN A 410 -10.32 15.86 -2.14
CA GLN A 410 -9.36 16.67 -2.90
C GLN A 410 -7.93 16.13 -2.79
N LEU A 411 -7.49 15.78 -1.57
CA LEU A 411 -6.16 15.18 -1.37
C LEU A 411 -6.04 13.82 -2.04
N TYR A 412 -7.06 12.99 -1.93
CA TYR A 412 -7.08 11.66 -2.53
C TYR A 412 -7.02 11.74 -4.06
N ASN A 413 -7.73 12.70 -4.68
CA ASN A 413 -7.61 12.92 -6.12
C ASN A 413 -6.21 13.40 -6.52
N ARG A 414 -5.57 14.24 -5.70
CA ARG A 414 -4.17 14.65 -5.92
C ARG A 414 -3.18 13.50 -5.75
N LEU A 415 -3.41 12.59 -4.80
CA LEU A 415 -2.63 11.37 -4.64
C LEU A 415 -2.73 10.52 -5.90
N ARG A 416 -3.96 10.22 -6.33
CA ARG A 416 -4.23 9.39 -7.52
C ARG A 416 -3.59 9.94 -8.79
N ASN A 417 -3.57 11.27 -8.95
CA ASN A 417 -2.97 11.91 -10.11
C ASN A 417 -1.46 12.17 -9.96
N HIS A 418 -0.78 11.52 -8.99
CA HIS A 418 0.66 11.72 -8.69
C HIS A 418 1.08 13.17 -8.43
N HIS A 419 0.16 14.03 -7.98
CA HIS A 419 0.46 15.42 -7.59
C HIS A 419 0.90 15.55 -6.13
N LEU A 420 0.94 14.43 -5.39
CA LEU A 420 1.52 14.37 -4.06
C LEU A 420 2.86 13.62 -4.15
N ASN A 421 3.88 14.19 -3.49
CA ASN A 421 5.25 13.67 -3.51
C ASN A 421 5.43 12.36 -2.71
N CYS A 422 4.35 11.68 -2.31
CA CYS A 422 4.45 10.41 -1.57
C CYS A 422 5.13 9.32 -2.41
N PHE A 423 4.87 9.27 -3.72
CA PHE A 423 5.50 8.29 -4.61
C PHE A 423 7.01 8.54 -4.79
N ASP A 424 7.45 9.81 -4.70
CA ASP A 424 8.87 10.15 -4.77
C ASP A 424 9.59 9.89 -3.44
N GLN A 425 8.88 10.00 -2.31
CA GLN A 425 9.41 9.80 -0.97
C GLN A 425 9.42 8.34 -0.53
N CYS A 426 8.57 7.49 -1.12
CA CYS A 426 8.44 6.08 -0.79
C CYS A 426 9.09 5.20 -1.86
N PRO A 427 10.38 4.84 -1.72
CA PRO A 427 11.05 3.93 -2.64
C PRO A 427 10.47 2.51 -2.56
N LYS A 428 10.66 1.71 -3.60
CA LYS A 428 10.29 0.28 -3.55
C LYS A 428 11.22 -0.49 -2.61
N PRO A 429 10.76 -1.59 -1.99
CA PRO A 429 11.67 -2.46 -1.25
C PRO A 429 12.70 -3.09 -2.20
N CYS A 430 13.94 -3.26 -1.71
CA CYS A 430 14.99 -3.92 -2.48
C CYS A 430 14.76 -5.43 -2.58
N ARG A 431 14.11 -6.05 -1.59
CA ARG A 431 13.84 -7.48 -1.49
C ARG A 431 12.34 -7.75 -1.55
#